data_AF-K2F0Z2-F1
#
_entry.id   AF-K2F0Z2-F1
#
_cell.length_a   1.000
_cell.length_b   1.000
_cell.length_c   1.000
_cell.angle_alpha   90.00
_cell.angle_beta   90.00
_cell.angle_gamma   90.00
#
_symmetry.space_group_name_H-M   'P 1'
#
loop_
_entity.id
_entity.type
_entity.pdbx_description
1 polymer ?
#
loop_
_entity_poly.entity_id
_entity_poly.type
_entity_poly.pdbx_seq_one_letter_code
_entity_poly.pdbx_strand_id
1 'polypeptide(L)'
;MFFSSPNADLRIIVFLLIIVFLISIAAYFFSRKILESIFVMSLLSNLVFYLNSGSRLFDMYKIKWVVIFTLNIWPYINIALLILITFNYFRKINEENKKI
;
A
#
# COMPACT_ATOMS: atom_id res chain seq x y z
N MET A 1 -1.81 11.34 13.89
CA MET A 1 -1.65 12.79 14.10
C MET A 1 -2.98 13.37 14.52
N PHE A 2 -3.19 13.61 15.82
CA PHE A 2 -4.51 13.99 16.36
C PHE A 2 -4.60 15.48 16.74
N PHE A 3 -3.52 16.25 16.56
CA PHE A 3 -3.41 17.64 17.03
C PHE A 3 -2.63 18.60 16.10
N SER A 4 -2.31 18.18 14.87
CA SER A 4 -1.59 19.01 13.90
C SER A 4 -2.53 19.75 12.96
N SER A 5 -2.05 20.86 12.40
CA SER A 5 -2.79 21.60 11.38
C SER A 5 -3.02 20.73 10.13
N PRO A 6 -4.15 20.86 9.43
CA PRO A 6 -4.43 20.10 8.20
C PRO A 6 -3.31 20.22 7.16
N ASN A 7 -2.69 21.39 7.05
CA ASN A 7 -1.58 21.61 6.13
C ASN A 7 -0.32 20.83 6.52
N ALA A 8 -0.06 20.68 7.83
CA ALA A 8 1.04 19.85 8.31
C ALA A 8 0.76 18.36 8.05
N ASP A 9 -0.46 17.91 8.30
CA ASP A 9 -0.87 16.51 8.04
C ASP A 9 -0.72 16.15 6.56
N LEU A 10 -1.15 17.05 5.66
CA LEU A 10 -1.00 16.85 4.21
C LEU A 10 0.46 16.69 3.81
N ARG A 11 1.34 17.56 4.31
CA ARG A 11 2.78 17.51 4.02
C ARG A 11 3.39 16.21 4.49
N ILE A 12 2.98 15.71 5.66
CA ILE A 12 3.49 14.47 6.24
C ILE A 12 3.01 13.27 5.43
N ILE A 13 1.72 13.22 5.07
CA ILE A 13 1.18 12.17 4.20
C ILE A 13 1.95 12.13 2.87
N VAL A 14 2.14 13.29 2.22
CA VAL A 14 2.89 13.36 0.95
C VAL A 14 4.33 12.90 1.13
N PHE A 15 5.01 13.35 2.18
CA PHE A 15 6.38 12.92 2.49
C PHE A 15 6.47 11.40 2.68
N LEU A 16 5.56 10.82 3.46
CA LEU A 16 5.50 9.37 3.67
C LEU A 16 5.20 8.62 2.37
N LEU A 17 4.28 9.11 1.53
CA LEU A 17 3.99 8.48 0.24
C LEU A 17 5.19 8.50 -0.71
N ILE A 18 6.00 9.56 -0.69
CA ILE A 18 7.26 9.61 -1.44
C ILE A 18 8.24 8.53 -0.94
N ILE A 19 8.38 8.38 0.39
CA ILE A 19 9.22 7.32 0.97
C ILE A 19 8.70 5.93 0.55
N VAL A 20 7.39 5.71 0.64
CA VAL A 20 6.76 4.45 0.21
C VAL A 20 7.03 4.17 -1.27
N PHE A 21 6.96 5.20 -2.11
CA PHE A 21 7.27 5.09 -3.54
C PHE A 21 8.72 4.64 -3.76
N LEU A 22 9.69 5.26 -3.05
CA LEU A 22 11.10 4.87 -3.13
C LEU A 22 11.33 3.44 -2.63
N ILE A 23 10.67 3.02 -1.54
CA ILE A 23 10.74 1.65 -1.03
C ILE A 23 10.17 0.65 -2.05
N SER A 24 9.05 0.97 -2.70
CA SER A 24 8.46 0.11 -3.73
C SER A 24 9.38 -0.04 -4.95
N ILE A 25 10.02 1.04 -5.39
CA ILE A 25 11.04 0.99 -6.45
C ILE A 25 12.19 0.09 -6.03
N ALA A 26 12.72 0.26 -4.82
CA ALA A 26 13.79 -0.60 -4.32
C ALA A 26 13.37 -2.08 -4.30
N ALA A 27 12.16 -2.37 -3.81
CA ALA A 27 11.60 -3.72 -3.80
C ALA A 27 11.54 -4.33 -5.22
N TYR A 28 11.16 -3.54 -6.22
CA TYR A 28 11.17 -3.98 -7.63
C TYR A 28 12.58 -4.33 -8.12
N PHE A 29 13.57 -3.50 -7.80
CA PHE A 29 14.95 -3.75 -8.23
C PHE A 29 15.55 -5.02 -7.62
N PHE A 30 15.23 -5.33 -6.36
CA PHE A 30 15.71 -6.53 -5.68
C PHE A 30 14.96 -7.80 -6.11
N SER A 31 13.63 -7.77 -6.17
CA SER A 31 12.84 -8.96 -6.50
C SER A 31 12.74 -9.24 -8.00
N ARG A 32 12.90 -8.19 -8.83
CA ARG A 32 12.57 -8.18 -10.28
C ARG A 32 11.14 -8.59 -10.59
N LYS A 33 10.24 -8.53 -9.61
CA LYS A 33 8.84 -8.96 -9.72
C LYS A 33 7.92 -7.77 -9.47
N ILE A 34 7.29 -7.30 -10.55
CA ILE A 34 6.41 -6.14 -10.51
C ILE A 34 5.24 -6.29 -9.54
N LEU A 35 4.68 -7.50 -9.41
CA LEU A 35 3.58 -7.78 -8.49
C LEU A 35 3.98 -7.61 -7.03
N GLU A 36 5.18 -8.04 -6.65
CA GLU A 36 5.68 -7.88 -5.27
C GLU A 36 5.91 -6.40 -4.95
N SER A 37 6.46 -5.61 -5.89
CA SER A 37 6.62 -4.16 -5.68
C SER A 37 5.29 -3.41 -5.61
N ILE A 38 4.28 -3.82 -6.40
CA ILE A 38 2.92 -3.26 -6.34
C ILE A 38 2.30 -3.58 -4.98
N PHE A 39 2.46 -4.81 -4.48
CA PHE A 39 1.97 -5.19 -3.16
C PHE A 39 2.63 -4.36 -2.04
N VAL A 40 3.96 -4.19 -2.08
CA VAL A 40 4.68 -3.34 -1.13
C VAL A 40 4.17 -1.90 -1.15
N MET A 41 3.99 -1.31 -2.34
CA MET A 41 3.41 0.03 -2.49
C MET A 41 2.02 0.11 -1.86
N SER A 42 1.15 -0.82 -2.21
CA SER A 42 -0.25 -0.83 -1.77
C SER A 42 -0.36 -1.01 -0.25
N LEU A 43 0.41 -1.93 0.32
CA LEU A 43 0.41 -2.21 1.75
C LEU A 43 0.88 -1.00 2.55
N LEU A 44 2.02 -0.41 2.17
CA LEU A 44 2.59 0.73 2.88
C LEU A 44 1.76 2.01 2.68
N SER A 45 1.20 2.24 1.49
CA SER A 45 0.31 3.39 1.26
C SER A 45 -0.95 3.29 2.09
N ASN A 46 -1.55 2.09 2.18
CA ASN A 46 -2.68 1.83 3.06
C ASN A 46 -2.31 2.17 4.51
N LEU A 47 -1.15 1.72 5.00
CA LEU A 47 -0.68 2.03 6.35
C LEU A 47 -0.54 3.55 6.60
N VAL A 48 0.02 4.29 5.63
CA VAL A 48 0.13 5.76 5.72
C VAL A 48 -1.23 6.41 5.88
N PHE A 49 -2.21 6.04 5.05
CA PHE A 49 -3.56 6.60 5.16
C PHE A 49 -4.28 6.12 6.42
N TYR A 50 -4.07 4.87 6.84
CA TYR A 50 -4.66 4.30 8.04
C TYR A 50 -4.25 5.07 9.30
N LEU A 51 -2.95 5.33 9.46
CA LEU A 51 -2.41 6.09 10.60
C LEU A 51 -2.89 7.54 10.65
N ASN A 52 -3.35 8.07 9.52
CA ASN A 52 -3.88 9.43 9.40
C ASN A 52 -5.41 9.49 9.38
N SER A 53 -6.12 8.36 9.37
CA SER A 53 -7.59 8.27 9.21
C SER A 53 -8.40 9.17 10.16
N GLY A 54 -7.89 9.46 11.36
CA GLY A 54 -8.51 10.36 12.34
C GLY A 54 -8.18 11.85 12.17
N SER A 55 -7.43 12.25 11.14
CA SER A 55 -7.06 13.65 10.91
C SER A 55 -8.25 14.49 10.46
N ARG A 56 -8.33 15.73 10.97
CA ARG A 56 -9.32 16.75 10.54
C ARG A 56 -9.13 17.18 9.08
N LEU A 57 -7.99 16.85 8.46
CA LEU A 57 -7.72 17.07 7.04
C LEU A 57 -8.82 16.49 6.16
N PHE A 58 -9.28 15.28 6.45
CA PHE A 58 -10.24 14.61 5.57
C PHE A 58 -11.60 15.29 5.56
N ASP A 59 -11.97 15.92 6.67
CA ASP A 59 -13.19 16.71 6.83
C ASP A 59 -13.05 18.06 6.13
N MET A 60 -11.95 18.77 6.38
CA MET A 60 -11.72 20.11 5.82
C MET A 60 -11.60 20.11 4.30
N TYR A 61 -10.91 19.13 3.74
CA TYR A 61 -10.77 18.98 2.29
C TYR A 61 -11.90 18.16 1.64
N LYS A 62 -12.93 17.77 2.40
CA LYS A 62 -14.09 17.00 1.92
C LYS A 62 -13.71 15.67 1.23
N ILE A 63 -12.68 15.00 1.73
CA ILE A 63 -12.13 13.74 1.17
C ILE A 63 -12.28 12.56 2.15
N LYS A 64 -13.33 12.56 2.99
CA LYS A 64 -13.69 11.43 3.88
C LYS A 64 -13.78 10.08 3.18
N TRP A 65 -14.11 10.07 1.89
CA TRP A 65 -14.17 8.85 1.10
C TRP A 65 -12.82 8.10 1.08
N VAL A 66 -11.69 8.81 1.18
CA VAL A 66 -10.34 8.20 1.27
C VAL A 66 -10.20 7.38 2.54
N VAL A 67 -10.73 7.88 3.67
CA VAL A 67 -10.72 7.17 4.95
C VAL A 67 -11.58 5.92 4.86
N ILE A 68 -12.81 6.05 4.34
CA ILE A 68 -13.73 4.92 4.17
C ILE A 68 -13.10 3.85 3.26
N PHE A 69 -12.49 4.26 2.15
CA PHE A 69 -11.80 3.36 1.23
C PHE A 69 -10.62 2.66 1.92
N THR A 70 -9.78 3.40 2.63
CA THR A 70 -8.59 2.88 3.33
C THR A 70 -8.96 1.85 4.40
N LEU A 71 -10.03 2.09 5.16
CA LEU A 71 -10.45 1.20 6.23
C LEU A 71 -11.24 -0.01 5.72
N ASN A 72 -12.11 0.18 4.72
CA ASN A 72 -13.11 -0.83 4.35
C ASN A 72 -12.84 -1.54 3.04
N ILE A 73 -12.04 -0.99 2.12
CA ILE A 73 -11.87 -1.57 0.77
C ILE A 73 -10.42 -1.98 0.54
N TRP A 74 -9.49 -1.07 0.84
CA TRP A 74 -8.06 -1.25 0.61
C TRP A 74 -7.46 -2.50 1.30
N PRO A 75 -7.87 -2.91 2.52
CA PRO A 75 -7.35 -4.14 3.13
C PRO A 75 -7.68 -5.38 2.30
N TYR A 76 -8.87 -5.44 1.68
CA TYR A 76 -9.25 -6.54 0.79
C TYR A 76 -8.41 -6.56 -0.49
N ILE A 77 -8.04 -5.39 -1.03
CA ILE A 77 -7.10 -5.30 -2.16
C ILE A 77 -5.74 -5.88 -1.78
N ASN A 78 -5.23 -5.56 -0.58
CA ASN A 78 -3.97 -6.10 -0.09
C ASN A 78 -4.02 -7.63 0.09
N ILE A 79 -5.13 -8.16 0.62
CA ILE A 79 -5.34 -9.61 0.73
C ILE A 79 -5.37 -10.26 -0.65
N ALA A 80 -6.10 -9.68 -1.62
CA ALA A 80 -6.18 -10.21 -2.97
C ALA A 80 -4.80 -10.25 -3.67
N LEU A 81 -4.00 -9.19 -3.51
CA LEU A 81 -2.62 -9.15 -4.01
C LEU A 81 -1.73 -10.22 -3.36
N LEU A 82 -1.86 -10.41 -2.05
CA LEU A 82 -1.11 -11.45 -1.33
C LEU A 82 -1.47 -12.85 -1.83
N ILE A 83 -2.77 -13.14 -2.02
CA ILE A 83 -3.24 -14.40 -2.59
C ILE A 83 -2.65 -14.60 -3.98
N LEU A 84 -2.68 -13.57 -4.84
CA LEU A 84 -2.16 -13.64 -6.20
C LEU A 84 -0.65 -13.91 -6.24
N ILE A 85 0.13 -13.25 -5.37
CA ILE A 85 1.57 -13.48 -5.23
C ILE A 85 1.84 -14.92 -4.79
N THR A 86 1.11 -15.39 -3.79
CA THR A 86 1.25 -16.73 -3.23
C THR A 86 0.90 -17.80 -4.27
N PHE A 87 -0.20 -17.62 -5.00
CA PHE A 87 -0.60 -18.52 -6.08
C PHE A 87 0.47 -18.58 -7.19
N ASN A 88 0.98 -17.42 -7.63
CA ASN A 88 2.04 -17.37 -8.64
C ASN A 88 3.32 -18.06 -8.19
N TYR A 89 3.67 -17.94 -6.90
CA TYR A 89 4.81 -18.63 -6.32
C TYR A 89 4.66 -20.16 -6.42
N PHE A 90 3.54 -20.72 -5.95
CA PHE A 90 3.29 -22.16 -6.02
C PHE A 90 3.15 -22.69 -7.46
N ARG A 91 2.53 -21.90 -8.34
CA ARG A 91 2.43 -22.25 -9.77
C ARG A 91 3.80 -22.42 -10.40
N LYS A 92 4.72 -21.48 -10.13
CA LYS A 92 6.08 -21.53 -10.66
C LYS A 92 6.84 -22.78 -10.19
N ILE A 93 6.73 -23.13 -8.90
CA ILE A 93 7.34 -24.34 -8.34
C ILE A 93 6.81 -25.60 -9.04
N ASN A 94 5.50 -25.69 -9.25
CA ASN A 94 4.90 -26.85 -9.91
C ASN A 94 5.33 -26.98 -11.39
N GLU A 95 5.46 -25.86 -12.10
CA GLU A 95 5.98 -25.85 -13.48
C GLU A 95 7.46 -26.27 -13.54
N GLU A 96 8.29 -25.92 -12.55
CA GLU A 96 9.68 -26.35 -12.45
C GLU A 96 9.78 -27.86 -12.14
N ASN A 97 8.98 -28.37 -11.22
CA ASN A 97 8.97 -29.80 -10.86
C ASN A 97 8.50 -30.71 -11.99
N LYS A 98 7.66 -30.23 -12.91
CA LYS A 98 7.20 -31.02 -14.08
C LYS A 98 8.24 -31.15 -15.20
N LYS A 99 9.32 -30.36 -15.16
CA LYS A 99 10.38 -30.37 -16.18
C LYS A 99 11.55 -31.30 -15.84
N ILE A 100 11.55 -31.88 -14.63
CA ILE A 100 12.52 -32.86 -14.13
C ILE A 100 11.93 -34.25 -14.34
#